data_AF-A0A259RRC0-F1
#
_entry.id   AF-A0A259RRC0-F1
#
_cell.length_a   1.000
_cell.length_b   1.000
_cell.length_c   1.000
_cell.angle_alpha   90.00
_cell.angle_beta   90.00
_cell.angle_gamma   90.00
#
_symmetry.space_group_name_H-M   'P 1'
#
loop_
_entity.id
_entity.type
_entity.pdbx_description
1 polymer ?
#
loop_
_entity_poly.entity_id
_entity_poly.type
_entity_poly.pdbx_seq_one_letter_code
_entity_poly.pdbx_strand_id
1 'polypeptide(L)' 'MGKESTKERKNLPEMPCALRRAGVLAPVFSLPSGDFGPSVDQFLTFMNQSRLTVWQVLPLGPPLMDGSPYQCASSF' A
#
# COMPACT_ATOMS: atom_id res chain seq x y z
N MET A 1 2.81 9.07 -48.28
CA MET A 1 1.61 9.09 -47.43
C MET A 1 1.57 7.78 -46.63
N GLY A 2 2.44 7.67 -45.62
CA GLY A 2 2.63 6.44 -44.86
C GLY A 2 1.53 6.30 -43.82
N LYS A 3 0.83 5.16 -43.85
CA LYS A 3 -0.12 4.78 -42.80
C LYS A 3 0.67 4.56 -41.52
N GLU A 4 0.48 5.42 -40.53
CA GLU A 4 0.99 5.23 -39.18
C GLU A 4 0.40 3.93 -38.64
N SER A 5 1.28 2.94 -38.50
CA SER A 5 1.01 1.69 -37.84
C SER A 5 0.69 1.99 -36.38
N THR A 6 -0.55 1.74 -35.98
CA THR A 6 -0.99 1.63 -34.59
C THR A 6 -0.15 0.53 -33.93
N LYS A 7 1.02 0.93 -33.44
CA LYS A 7 1.97 0.04 -32.76
C LYS A 7 1.39 -0.28 -31.40
N GLU A 8 0.73 -1.43 -31.36
CA GLU A 8 0.40 -2.22 -30.18
C GLU A 8 1.50 -2.03 -29.12
N ARG A 9 1.20 -1.23 -28.09
CA ARG A 9 2.07 -1.11 -26.92
C ARG A 9 1.99 -2.45 -26.21
N LYS A 10 2.95 -3.33 -26.50
CA LYS A 10 3.18 -4.53 -25.69
C LYS A 10 3.19 -4.09 -24.22
N ASN A 11 2.26 -4.65 -23.44
CA ASN A 11 2.14 -4.44 -22.00
C ASN A 11 3.42 -4.94 -21.31
N LEU A 12 4.44 -4.09 -21.19
CA LEU A 12 5.42 -4.26 -20.13
C LEU A 12 4.69 -4.00 -18.79
N PRO A 13 5.04 -4.71 -17.71
CA PRO A 13 4.58 -4.30 -16.39
C PRO A 13 5.02 -2.85 -16.19
N GLU A 14 4.06 -1.93 -16.06
CA GLU A 14 4.38 -0.54 -15.76
C GLU A 14 5.24 -0.55 -14.49
N MET A 15 6.45 0.00 -14.59
CA MET A 15 7.33 0.11 -13.43
C MET A 15 6.54 0.80 -12.31
N PRO A 16 6.63 0.36 -11.04
CA PRO A 16 5.81 0.92 -9.95
C PRO A 16 5.94 2.45 -9.78
N CYS A 17 7.04 3.02 -10.27
CA CYS A 17 7.34 4.45 -10.30
C CYS A 17 7.01 5.16 -11.63
N ALA A 18 6.63 4.43 -12.69
CA ALA A 18 6.25 5.01 -13.98
C ALA A 18 4.89 5.72 -13.93
N LEU A 19 4.01 5.31 -13.01
CA LEU A 19 2.72 5.95 -12.78
C LEU A 19 2.76 6.85 -11.54
N ARG A 20 2.22 8.07 -11.68
CA ARG A 20 2.00 8.96 -10.53
C ARG A 20 0.95 8.35 -9.61
N ARG A 21 1.30 8.13 -8.35
CA ARG A 21 0.43 7.56 -7.32
C ARG A 21 0.53 8.37 -6.03
N ALA A 22 -0.54 8.29 -5.23
CA ALA A 22 -0.59 8.84 -3.88
C ALA A 22 -1.04 7.74 -2.91
N GLY A 23 -0.74 7.95 -1.63
CA GLY A 23 -1.00 6.97 -0.58
C GLY A 23 -1.02 7.56 0.83
N VAL A 24 -1.28 6.69 1.80
CA VAL A 24 -1.29 7.01 3.23
C VAL A 24 -0.25 6.17 3.95
N LEU A 25 0.51 6.79 4.85
CA LEU A 25 1.29 6.11 5.88
C LEU A 25 0.42 6.00 7.13
N ALA A 26 -0.01 4.79 7.45
CA ALA A 26 -0.83 4.52 8.63
C ALA A 26 -0.47 3.13 9.20
N PRO A 27 0.06 3.04 10.43
CA PRO A 27 0.24 1.75 11.10
C PRO A 27 -1.11 1.07 11.37
N VAL A 28 -1.17 -0.26 11.29
CA VAL A 28 -2.42 -1.02 11.51
C VAL A 28 -2.99 -0.79 12.92
N PHE A 29 -2.12 -0.71 13.92
CA PHE A 29 -2.52 -0.44 15.31
C PHE A 29 -3.13 0.96 15.51
N SER A 30 -3.01 1.86 14.53
CA SER A 30 -3.64 3.20 14.57
C SER A 30 -5.07 3.20 14.01
N LEU A 31 -5.52 2.10 13.41
CA LEU A 31 -6.92 1.94 13.00
C LEU A 31 -7.82 1.76 14.23
N PRO A 32 -9.12 2.07 14.14
CA PRO A 32 -10.04 1.99 15.29
C PRO A 32 -10.06 0.64 16.03
N SER A 33 -9.88 -0.48 15.32
CA SER A 33 -9.82 -1.81 15.96
C SER A 33 -8.40 -2.23 16.35
N GLY A 34 -7.36 -1.52 15.88
CA GLY A 34 -5.96 -1.82 16.14
C GLY A 34 -5.44 -3.11 15.49
N ASP A 35 -6.23 -3.74 14.61
CA ASP A 35 -5.98 -5.05 14.02
C ASP A 35 -6.40 -5.08 12.53
N PHE A 36 -6.26 -6.25 11.91
CA PHE A 36 -6.76 -6.50 10.55
C PHE A 36 -8.25 -6.85 10.49
N GLY A 37 -9.04 -6.31 11.41
CA GLY A 37 -10.49 -6.51 11.50
C GLY A 37 -11.30 -5.58 10.59
N PRO A 38 -12.61 -5.42 10.86
CA PRO A 38 -13.55 -4.67 10.01
C PRO A 38 -13.19 -3.20 9.74
N SER A 39 -12.34 -2.60 10.58
CA SER A 39 -11.89 -1.21 10.38
C SER A 39 -10.98 -1.06 9.16
N VAL A 40 -10.31 -2.14 8.73
CA VAL A 40 -9.50 -2.16 7.50
C VAL A 40 -10.38 -1.97 6.28
N ASP A 41 -11.52 -2.65 6.18
CA ASP A 41 -12.42 -2.52 5.03
C ASP A 41 -12.93 -1.08 4.86
N GLN A 42 -13.23 -0.42 5.97
CA GLN A 42 -13.63 0.99 5.98
C GLN A 42 -12.48 1.90 5.54
N PHE A 43 -11.25 1.64 6.02
CA PHE A 43 -10.06 2.38 5.62
C PHE A 43 -9.71 2.18 4.13
N LEU A 44 -9.78 0.95 3.62
CA LEU A 44 -9.60 0.64 2.21
C LEU A 44 -10.68 1.29 1.34
N THR A 45 -11.94 1.31 1.81
CA THR A 45 -13.04 2.01 1.14
C THR A 45 -12.75 3.52 1.05
N PHE A 46 -12.29 4.14 2.13
CA PHE A 46 -11.87 5.54 2.15
C PHE A 46 -10.72 5.81 1.15
N MET A 47 -9.67 4.99 1.15
CA MET A 47 -8.55 5.16 0.23
C MET A 47 -9.00 5.02 -1.23
N ASN A 48 -9.84 4.03 -1.53
CA ASN A 48 -10.38 3.82 -2.87
C ASN A 48 -11.24 5.01 -3.33
N GLN A 49 -12.13 5.51 -2.47
CA GLN A 49 -12.92 6.72 -2.74
C GLN A 49 -12.03 7.96 -2.97
N SER A 50 -10.90 8.04 -2.27
CA SER A 50 -9.90 9.11 -2.39
C SER A 50 -8.91 8.91 -3.54
N ARG A 51 -9.03 7.82 -4.31
CA ARG A 51 -8.08 7.41 -5.36
C ARG A 51 -6.64 7.23 -4.87
N LEU A 52 -6.47 6.91 -3.58
CA LEU A 52 -5.19 6.55 -2.99
C LEU A 52 -4.94 5.05 -3.25
N THR A 53 -3.78 4.75 -3.81
CA THR A 53 -3.46 3.40 -4.32
C THR A 53 -2.30 2.74 -3.58
N VAL A 54 -1.77 3.40 -2.54
CA VAL A 54 -0.66 2.92 -1.74
C VAL A 54 -1.00 3.08 -0.27
N TRP A 55 -0.90 2.00 0.49
CA TRP A 55 -0.92 2.01 1.94
C TRP A 55 0.45 1.56 2.44
N GLN A 56 1.14 2.46 3.13
CA GLN A 56 2.39 2.15 3.80
C GLN A 56 2.11 1.88 5.29
N VAL A 57 2.65 0.78 5.80
CA VAL A 57 2.57 0.36 7.21
C VAL A 57 3.95 0.30 7.85
N LEU A 58 3.99 0.23 9.18
CA LEU A 58 5.19 -0.10 9.94
C LEU A 58 5.42 -1.63 9.93
N PRO A 59 6.59 -2.14 10.34
CA PRO A 59 6.81 -3.58 10.39
C PRO A 59 5.76 -4.29 11.25
N LEU A 60 5.33 -5.48 10.80
CA LEU A 60 4.21 -6.23 11.37
C LEU A 60 4.63 -7.33 12.35
N GLY A 61 5.93 -7.46 12.62
CA GLY A 61 6.44 -8.40 13.60
C GLY A 61 5.93 -8.05 15.00
N PRO A 62 5.80 -9.04 15.90
CA PRO A 62 5.44 -8.78 17.29
C PRO A 62 6.56 -7.95 17.95
N PRO A 63 6.25 -6.73 18.43
CA PRO A 63 7.25 -5.88 19.06
C PRO A 63 7.72 -6.47 20.39
N LEU A 64 8.95 -6.13 20.80
CA LEU A 64 9.48 -6.42 22.13
C LEU A 64 8.82 -5.52 23.19
N MET A 65 9.30 -5.61 24.44
CA MET A 65 8.69 -4.92 25.59
C MET A 65 8.60 -3.40 25.47
N ASP A 66 9.45 -2.77 24.65
CA ASP A 66 9.43 -1.31 24.44
C ASP A 66 8.30 -0.85 23.50
N GLY A 67 7.59 -1.79 22.86
CA GLY A 67 6.50 -1.52 21.93
C GLY A 67 6.95 -0.97 20.58
N SER A 68 8.25 -0.94 20.29
CA SER A 68 8.76 -0.42 19.02
C SER A 68 8.52 -1.42 17.89
N PRO A 69 7.85 -1.03 16.78
CA PRO A 69 7.63 -1.93 15.66
C PRO A 69 8.93 -2.25 14.90
N TYR A 70 10.04 -1.59 15.23
CA TYR A 70 11.36 -1.87 14.67
C TYR A 70 12.20 -2.80 15.55
N GLN A 71 11.73 -3.13 16.75
CA GLN A 71 12.37 -4.08 17.66
C GLN A 71 11.52 -5.33 17.78
N CYS A 72 11.77 -6.30 16.89
CA CYS A 72 11.02 -7.56 16.84
C CYS A 72 11.97 -8.75 17.07
N ALA A 73 11.46 -9.81 17.71
CA ALA A 73 12.21 -11.06 17.90
C ALA A 73 12.40 -11.85 16.58
N SER A 74 11.65 -11.51 15.54
CA SER A 74 11.64 -12.15 14.23
C SER A 74 11.62 -11.11 13.11
N SER A 75 12.30 -11.42 12.00
CA SER A 75 12.20 -10.71 10.71
C SER A 75 11.24 -11.39 9.72
N PHE A 76 10.60 -12.48 10.14
CA PHE A 76 9.65 -13.29 9.38
C PHE A 76 8.29 -13.33 10.07
#